data_AF-A0A2M8F0P4-F1
#
_entry.id   AF-A0A2M8F0P4-F1
#
_cell.length_a   1.000
_cell.length_b   1.000
_cell.length_c   1.000
_cell.angle_alpha   90.00
_cell.angle_beta   90.00
_cell.angle_gamma   90.00
#
_symmetry.space_group_name_H-M   'P 1'
#
loop_
_entity.id
_entity.type
_entity.pdbx_description
1 polymer ?
#
loop_
_entity_poly.entity_id
_entity_poly.type
_entity_poly.pdbx_seq_one_letter_code
_entity_poly.pdbx_strand_id
1 'polypeptide(L)'
;KNFEKHRRIFKTKENIIKYVEEAKKQFKTFLSSKYSKTEPMVTEDFPRYLYSNELELGGKFDRVDLVDDKLVLIDYKTGKYKENKQEDNQFQLDFYEYLLSKIYPKFKTAKKVLFYLKENKIAEEKNNKDLNKVEEKILNYADVIKNDKEFKPKRNSLCNYCGYQEICPLFRNKPVG
;
A
#
# COMPACT_ATOMS: atom_id res chain seq x y z
N LYS A 1 30.60 0.26 -3.98
CA LYS A 1 30.08 1.65 -3.95
C LYS A 1 28.61 1.78 -3.49
N ASN A 2 27.72 0.80 -3.72
CA ASN A 2 26.29 0.90 -3.28
C ASN A 2 25.96 0.31 -1.89
N PHE A 3 26.91 -0.33 -1.21
CA PHE A 3 26.65 -0.99 0.08
C PHE A 3 26.41 -0.01 1.25
N GLU A 4 27.08 1.13 1.26
CA GLU A 4 27.00 2.09 2.37
C GLU A 4 25.61 2.70 2.52
N LYS A 5 24.93 2.96 1.40
CA LYS A 5 23.56 3.49 1.37
C LYS A 5 22.52 2.56 2.03
N HIS A 6 22.82 1.26 2.13
CA HIS A 6 21.89 0.26 2.66
C HIS A 6 22.41 -0.44 3.94
N ARG A 7 23.52 0.01 4.53
CA ARG A 7 24.08 -0.57 5.78
C ARG A 7 23.09 -0.57 6.96
N ARG A 8 22.11 0.34 6.98
CA ARG A 8 21.01 0.33 7.96
C ARG A 8 20.09 -0.89 7.85
N ILE A 9 19.96 -1.46 6.65
CA ILE A 9 19.05 -2.59 6.35
C ILE A 9 19.83 -3.90 6.24
N PHE A 10 21.00 -3.86 5.60
CA PHE A 10 21.85 -5.01 5.36
C PHE A 10 23.15 -4.88 6.15
N LYS A 11 23.16 -5.49 7.35
CA LYS A 11 24.29 -5.39 8.29
C LYS A 11 25.48 -6.27 7.88
N THR A 12 25.22 -7.39 7.20
CA THR A 12 26.25 -8.33 6.73
C THR A 12 25.95 -8.86 5.32
N LYS A 13 26.96 -9.46 4.68
CA LYS A 13 26.81 -10.13 3.39
C LYS A 13 25.83 -11.31 3.47
N GLU A 14 25.83 -12.03 4.58
CA GLU A 14 24.93 -13.16 4.87
C GLU A 14 23.48 -12.68 4.94
N ASN A 15 23.23 -11.50 5.54
CA ASN A 15 21.89 -10.91 5.53
C ASN A 15 21.41 -10.67 4.09
N ILE A 16 22.26 -10.12 3.22
CA ILE A 16 21.88 -9.85 1.82
C ILE A 16 21.55 -11.15 1.10
N ILE A 17 22.38 -12.18 1.25
CA ILE A 17 22.14 -13.50 0.64
C ILE A 17 20.76 -14.03 1.09
N LYS A 18 20.47 -13.96 2.39
CA LYS A 18 19.17 -14.38 2.93
C LYS A 18 18.01 -13.59 2.31
N TYR A 19 18.12 -12.27 2.21
CA TYR A 19 17.09 -11.43 1.60
C TYR A 19 16.87 -11.74 0.12
N VAL A 20 17.94 -11.96 -0.64
CA VAL A 20 17.87 -12.34 -2.06
C VAL A 20 17.20 -13.71 -2.22
N GLU A 21 17.57 -14.69 -1.39
CA GLU A 21 16.93 -16.01 -1.39
C GLU A 21 15.44 -15.94 -1.04
N GLU A 22 15.05 -15.12 -0.06
CA GLU A 22 13.65 -14.86 0.27
C GLU A 22 12.90 -14.15 -0.86
N ALA A 23 13.52 -13.19 -1.54
CA ALA A 23 12.92 -12.51 -2.69
C ALA A 23 12.73 -13.47 -3.87
N LYS A 24 13.71 -14.33 -4.17
CA LYS A 24 13.58 -15.37 -5.22
C LYS A 24 12.43 -16.31 -4.92
N LYS A 25 12.26 -16.74 -3.66
CA LYS A 25 11.14 -17.61 -3.26
C LYS A 25 9.79 -16.92 -3.51
N GLN A 26 9.66 -15.66 -3.08
CA GLN A 26 8.46 -14.85 -3.32
C GLN A 26 8.17 -14.64 -4.81
N PHE A 27 9.21 -14.41 -5.61
CA PHE A 27 9.05 -14.29 -7.06
C PHE A 27 8.60 -15.60 -7.71
N LYS A 28 9.13 -16.75 -7.28
CA LYS A 28 8.64 -18.06 -7.70
C LYS A 28 7.17 -18.27 -7.33
N THR A 29 6.75 -17.85 -6.12
CA THR A 29 5.34 -17.87 -5.71
C THR A 29 4.46 -17.06 -6.66
N PHE A 30 4.91 -15.86 -7.05
CA PHE A 30 4.20 -15.06 -8.04
C PHE A 30 4.10 -15.79 -9.39
N LEU A 31 5.22 -16.30 -9.90
CA LEU A 31 5.28 -17.00 -11.18
C LEU A 31 4.37 -18.23 -11.24
N SER A 32 4.15 -18.93 -10.12
CA SER A 32 3.22 -20.07 -10.06
C SER A 32 1.74 -19.68 -10.02
N SER A 33 1.43 -18.40 -9.79
CA SER A 33 0.05 -17.93 -9.66
C SER A 33 -0.67 -17.78 -11.00
N LYS A 34 -1.99 -17.64 -10.98
CA LYS A 34 -2.76 -17.31 -12.20
C LYS A 34 -2.44 -15.90 -12.74
N TYR A 35 -1.97 -15.00 -11.88
CA TYR A 35 -1.68 -13.60 -12.20
C TYR A 35 -0.33 -13.40 -12.91
N SER A 36 0.52 -14.42 -12.99
CA SER A 36 1.74 -14.37 -13.80
C SER A 36 1.48 -14.61 -15.29
N LYS A 37 0.30 -15.14 -15.63
CA LYS A 37 -0.06 -15.56 -16.99
C LYS A 37 -0.70 -14.44 -17.82
N THR A 38 -1.11 -13.35 -17.18
CA THR A 38 -1.68 -12.17 -17.80
C THR A 38 -0.58 -11.18 -18.14
N GLU A 39 -0.71 -10.48 -19.26
CA GLU A 39 0.11 -9.31 -19.53
C GLU A 39 -0.47 -8.13 -18.75
N PRO A 40 0.33 -7.46 -17.89
CA PRO A 40 -0.17 -6.33 -17.13
C PRO A 40 -0.37 -5.11 -18.04
N MET A 41 -1.46 -4.38 -17.82
CA MET A 41 -1.63 -3.04 -18.41
C MET A 41 -0.72 -2.02 -17.72
N VAL A 42 -0.56 -2.14 -16.40
CA VAL A 42 0.23 -1.23 -15.58
C VAL A 42 1.10 -2.03 -14.60
N THR A 43 2.37 -1.65 -14.45
CA THR A 43 3.26 -2.15 -13.39
C THR A 43 4.09 -1.01 -12.82
N GLU A 44 4.18 -0.94 -11.50
CA GLU A 44 5.01 0.02 -10.76
C GLU A 44 4.82 1.49 -11.18
N ASP A 45 3.59 1.88 -11.47
CA ASP A 45 3.26 3.24 -11.90
C ASP A 45 2.86 4.13 -10.70
N PHE A 46 3.12 5.43 -10.83
CA PHE A 46 2.83 6.45 -9.82
C PHE A 46 1.94 7.54 -10.40
N PRO A 47 0.69 7.23 -10.76
CA PRO A 47 -0.15 8.21 -11.40
C PRO A 47 -0.62 9.26 -10.40
N ARG A 48 -0.89 10.43 -10.97
CA ARG A 48 -1.42 11.59 -10.27
C ARG A 48 -2.70 12.05 -10.95
N TYR A 49 -3.67 12.45 -10.14
CA TYR A 49 -4.94 13.00 -10.57
C TYR A 49 -5.21 14.29 -9.81
N LEU A 50 -5.25 15.40 -10.54
CA LEU A 50 -5.63 16.69 -9.98
C LEU A 50 -7.13 16.73 -9.76
N TYR A 51 -7.57 16.55 -8.51
CA TYR A 51 -8.98 16.58 -8.12
C TYR A 51 -9.51 18.01 -8.10
N SER A 52 -8.72 18.95 -7.58
CA SER A 52 -8.99 20.38 -7.59
C SER A 52 -7.67 21.16 -7.58
N ASN A 53 -7.73 22.50 -7.66
CA ASN A 53 -6.53 23.35 -7.60
C ASN A 53 -5.70 23.18 -6.30
N GLU A 54 -6.28 22.60 -5.25
CA GLU A 54 -5.64 22.43 -3.95
C GLU A 54 -5.46 20.95 -3.54
N LEU A 55 -5.97 20.01 -4.34
CA LEU A 55 -5.94 18.58 -4.03
C LEU A 55 -5.50 17.76 -5.25
N GLU A 56 -4.33 17.16 -5.13
CA GLU A 56 -3.83 16.13 -6.04
C GLU A 56 -3.84 14.78 -5.33
N LEU A 57 -4.43 13.79 -5.99
CA LEU A 57 -4.47 12.40 -5.52
C LEU A 57 -3.40 11.61 -6.26
N GLY A 58 -2.64 10.81 -5.52
CA GLY A 58 -1.62 9.94 -6.09
C GLY A 58 -1.43 8.67 -5.29
N GLY A 59 -0.82 7.68 -5.92
CA GLY A 59 -0.54 6.39 -5.31
C GLY A 59 0.41 5.57 -6.18
N LYS A 60 0.99 4.51 -5.64
CA LYS A 60 1.76 3.54 -6.42
C LYS A 60 0.90 2.33 -6.70
N PHE A 61 0.64 2.03 -7.97
CA PHE A 61 0.09 0.74 -8.35
C PHE A 61 1.23 -0.26 -8.49
N ASP A 62 1.15 -1.38 -7.77
CA ASP A 62 2.09 -2.48 -7.97
C ASP A 62 1.83 -3.13 -9.34
N ARG A 63 0.58 -3.51 -9.60
CA ARG A 63 0.16 -4.10 -10.87
C ARG A 63 -1.34 -3.92 -11.14
N VAL A 64 -1.69 -3.68 -12.41
CA VAL A 64 -3.06 -3.71 -12.90
C VAL A 64 -3.12 -4.54 -14.19
N ASP A 65 -3.96 -5.56 -14.20
CA ASP A 65 -4.23 -6.35 -15.42
C ASP A 65 -5.51 -5.88 -16.09
N LEU A 66 -5.58 -6.03 -17.41
CA LEU A 66 -6.82 -5.92 -18.17
C LEU A 66 -7.26 -7.33 -18.59
N VAL A 67 -8.44 -7.75 -18.15
CA VAL A 67 -9.03 -9.05 -18.47
C VAL A 67 -10.48 -8.84 -18.85
N ASP A 68 -10.85 -9.23 -20.08
CA ASP A 68 -12.22 -9.07 -20.62
C ASP A 68 -12.77 -7.64 -20.44
N ASP A 69 -11.98 -6.64 -20.84
CA ASP A 69 -12.28 -5.19 -20.70
C ASP A 69 -12.53 -4.70 -19.26
N LYS A 70 -12.03 -5.45 -18.26
CA LYS A 70 -12.12 -5.08 -16.85
C LYS A 70 -10.76 -5.09 -16.18
N LEU A 71 -10.57 -4.15 -15.26
CA LEU A 71 -9.33 -4.03 -14.51
C LEU A 71 -9.28 -5.00 -13.33
N VAL A 72 -8.10 -5.52 -13.07
CA VAL A 72 -7.77 -6.33 -11.89
C VAL A 72 -6.62 -5.65 -11.18
N LEU A 73 -6.91 -5.01 -10.04
CA LEU A 73 -5.90 -4.35 -9.22
C LEU A 73 -5.22 -5.40 -8.34
N ILE A 74 -3.89 -5.49 -8.40
CA ILE A 74 -3.08 -6.43 -7.62
C ILE A 74 -2.05 -5.65 -6.82
N ASP A 75 -2.08 -5.80 -5.51
CA ASP A 75 -1.10 -5.26 -4.56
C ASP A 75 -0.32 -6.41 -3.90
N TYR A 76 0.99 -6.33 -3.96
CA TYR A 76 1.87 -7.37 -3.45
C TYR A 76 2.25 -7.08 -2.00
N LYS A 77 1.99 -8.05 -1.11
CA LYS A 77 2.40 -7.97 0.28
C LYS A 77 3.53 -8.94 0.58
N THR A 78 4.62 -8.43 1.14
CA THR A 78 5.78 -9.21 1.63
C THR A 78 5.76 -9.43 3.15
N GLY A 79 4.72 -8.93 3.82
CA GLY A 79 4.42 -9.21 5.23
C GLY A 79 3.59 -10.49 5.41
N LYS A 80 3.39 -10.91 6.65
CA LYS A 80 2.42 -11.97 6.98
C LYS A 80 1.00 -11.47 6.81
N TYR A 81 0.10 -12.34 6.37
CA TYR A 81 -1.33 -12.08 6.40
C TYR A 81 -1.79 -11.90 7.85
N LYS A 82 -2.66 -10.90 8.07
CA LYS A 82 -3.27 -10.63 9.38
C LYS A 82 -4.71 -10.19 9.17
N GLU A 83 -5.66 -10.93 9.74
CA GLU A 83 -7.09 -10.63 9.63
C GLU A 83 -7.44 -9.25 10.19
N ASN A 84 -6.84 -8.87 11.31
CA ASN A 84 -7.07 -7.58 11.96
C ASN A 84 -6.54 -6.35 11.17
N LYS A 85 -5.84 -6.56 10.05
CA LYS A 85 -5.38 -5.47 9.16
C LYS A 85 -6.25 -5.33 7.91
N GLN A 86 -7.34 -6.09 7.81
CA GLN A 86 -8.19 -6.05 6.62
C GLN A 86 -8.77 -4.66 6.38
N GLU A 87 -9.23 -3.94 7.40
CA GLU A 87 -9.84 -2.61 7.21
C GLU A 87 -8.87 -1.55 6.64
N ASP A 88 -7.64 -1.50 7.14
CA ASP A 88 -6.61 -0.56 6.63
C ASP A 88 -6.26 -0.89 5.17
N ASN A 89 -6.04 -2.17 4.87
CA ASN A 89 -5.77 -2.62 3.51
C ASN A 89 -6.98 -2.37 2.59
N GLN A 90 -8.20 -2.48 3.13
CA GLN A 90 -9.44 -2.26 2.40
C GLN A 90 -9.53 -0.82 1.90
N PHE A 91 -9.30 0.17 2.77
CA PHE A 91 -9.34 1.56 2.34
C PHE A 91 -8.24 1.87 1.33
N GLN A 92 -7.04 1.30 1.49
CA GLN A 92 -5.97 1.44 0.49
C GLN A 92 -6.42 0.94 -0.90
N LEU A 93 -7.02 -0.25 -0.97
CA LEU A 93 -7.51 -0.81 -2.25
C LEU A 93 -8.68 0.00 -2.82
N ASP A 94 -9.60 0.46 -1.98
CA ASP A 94 -10.71 1.33 -2.38
C ASP A 94 -10.19 2.65 -2.97
N PHE A 95 -9.18 3.26 -2.33
CA PHE A 95 -8.54 4.47 -2.82
C PHE A 95 -7.88 4.25 -4.19
N TYR A 96 -7.16 3.13 -4.36
CA TYR A 96 -6.55 2.80 -5.65
C TYR A 96 -7.57 2.52 -6.74
N GLU A 97 -8.67 1.85 -6.40
CA GLU A 97 -9.78 1.65 -7.31
C GLU A 97 -10.40 2.99 -7.75
N TYR A 98 -10.63 3.90 -6.81
CA TYR A 98 -11.10 5.24 -7.09
C TYR A 98 -10.14 5.98 -8.03
N LEU A 99 -8.84 5.98 -7.72
CA LEU A 99 -7.82 6.64 -8.53
C LEU A 99 -7.77 6.03 -9.96
N LEU A 100 -7.84 4.70 -10.09
CA LEU A 100 -7.93 4.01 -11.38
C LEU A 100 -9.16 4.45 -12.17
N SER A 101 -10.31 4.64 -11.54
CA SER A 101 -11.53 5.09 -12.21
C SER A 101 -11.40 6.49 -12.82
N LYS A 102 -10.53 7.34 -12.23
CA LYS A 102 -10.26 8.68 -12.75
C LYS A 102 -9.22 8.68 -13.87
N ILE A 103 -8.22 7.81 -13.79
CA ILE A 103 -7.14 7.70 -14.79
C ILE A 103 -7.60 6.92 -16.02
N TYR A 104 -8.34 5.84 -15.82
CA TYR A 104 -8.80 4.92 -16.86
C TYR A 104 -10.35 4.80 -16.87
N PRO A 105 -11.08 5.90 -17.14
CA PRO A 105 -12.54 5.94 -17.00
C PRO A 105 -13.30 5.01 -17.96
N LYS A 106 -12.63 4.47 -18.98
CA LYS A 106 -13.20 3.51 -19.93
C LYS A 106 -13.39 2.11 -19.34
N PHE A 107 -12.61 1.75 -18.32
CA PHE A 107 -12.60 0.41 -17.75
C PHE A 107 -13.17 0.41 -16.33
N LYS A 108 -13.91 -0.63 -15.99
CA LYS A 108 -14.35 -0.87 -14.61
C LYS A 108 -13.41 -1.85 -13.92
N THR A 109 -13.14 -1.65 -12.64
CA THR A 109 -12.43 -2.64 -11.83
C THR A 109 -13.36 -3.81 -11.52
N ALA A 110 -12.98 -5.03 -11.89
CA ALA A 110 -13.75 -6.23 -11.55
C ALA A 110 -13.43 -6.75 -10.15
N LYS A 111 -12.15 -6.68 -9.76
CA LYS A 111 -11.64 -7.26 -8.53
C LYS A 111 -10.38 -6.56 -8.05
N LYS A 112 -10.18 -6.61 -6.73
CA LYS A 112 -8.99 -6.12 -6.02
C LYS A 112 -8.35 -7.29 -5.32
N VAL A 113 -7.02 -7.37 -5.37
CA VAL A 113 -6.27 -8.54 -4.93
C VAL A 113 -5.13 -8.10 -4.04
N LEU A 114 -5.06 -8.66 -2.84
CA LEU A 114 -3.86 -8.65 -2.01
C LEU A 114 -3.16 -9.99 -2.17
N PHE A 115 -1.95 -9.96 -2.71
CA PHE A 115 -1.15 -11.17 -2.89
C PHE A 115 0.02 -11.20 -1.91
N TYR A 116 -0.13 -12.00 -0.84
CA TYR A 116 0.88 -12.23 0.18
C TYR A 116 1.90 -13.25 -0.31
N LEU A 117 2.97 -12.78 -0.95
CA LEU A 117 3.96 -13.59 -1.67
C LEU A 117 4.71 -14.59 -0.78
N LYS A 118 4.90 -14.27 0.50
CA LYS A 118 5.60 -15.16 1.45
C LYS A 118 4.78 -16.38 1.85
N GLU A 119 3.46 -16.25 1.86
CA GLU A 119 2.53 -17.27 2.35
C GLU A 119 1.73 -17.92 1.22
N ASN A 120 1.98 -17.51 -0.04
CA ASN A 120 1.17 -17.85 -1.20
C ASN A 120 -0.34 -17.65 -0.95
N LYS A 121 -0.67 -16.60 -0.19
CA LYS A 121 -2.05 -16.29 0.20
C LYS A 121 -2.58 -15.18 -0.69
N ILE A 122 -3.71 -15.44 -1.33
CA ILE A 122 -4.42 -14.48 -2.16
C ILE A 122 -5.73 -14.14 -1.44
N ALA A 123 -5.94 -12.85 -1.17
CA ALA A 123 -7.21 -12.33 -0.72
C ALA A 123 -7.82 -11.52 -1.86
N GLU A 124 -8.95 -11.98 -2.38
CA GLU A 124 -9.66 -11.36 -3.49
C GLU A 124 -10.96 -10.75 -2.98
N GLU A 125 -11.23 -9.53 -3.43
CA GLU A 125 -12.49 -8.84 -3.19
C GLU A 125 -13.13 -8.52 -4.53
N LYS A 126 -14.39 -8.92 -4.71
CA LYS A 126 -15.18 -8.50 -5.87
C LYS A 126 -15.54 -7.04 -5.72
N ASN A 127 -15.42 -6.29 -6.80
CA ASN A 127 -15.75 -4.88 -6.76
C ASN A 127 -17.27 -4.65 -6.71
N ASN A 128 -17.77 -4.28 -5.53
CA ASN A 128 -19.16 -3.88 -5.29
C ASN A 128 -19.24 -2.56 -4.51
N LYS A 129 -18.15 -1.80 -4.40
CA LYS A 129 -18.10 -0.60 -3.55
C LYS A 129 -18.68 0.61 -4.28
N ASP A 130 -19.37 1.44 -3.53
CA ASP A 130 -19.83 2.75 -3.99
C ASP A 130 -18.65 3.73 -3.94
N LEU A 131 -18.11 4.04 -5.13
CA LEU A 131 -16.99 4.97 -5.27
C LEU A 131 -17.31 6.38 -4.76
N ASN A 132 -18.58 6.77 -4.65
CA ASN A 132 -18.95 8.06 -4.06
C ASN A 132 -18.62 8.09 -2.57
N LYS A 133 -18.84 7.00 -1.85
CA LYS A 133 -18.47 6.90 -0.41
C LYS A 133 -16.96 6.90 -0.21
N VAL A 134 -16.22 6.34 -1.17
CA VAL A 134 -14.76 6.39 -1.16
C VAL A 134 -14.29 7.84 -1.37
N GLU A 135 -14.89 8.55 -2.33
CA GLU A 135 -14.64 9.96 -2.59
C GLU A 135 -14.92 10.83 -1.36
N GLU A 136 -16.09 10.71 -0.74
CA GLU A 136 -16.44 11.43 0.49
C GLU A 136 -15.40 11.21 1.59
N LYS A 137 -14.96 9.95 1.77
CA LYS A 137 -13.94 9.62 2.76
C LYS A 137 -12.57 10.22 2.42
N ILE A 138 -12.18 10.25 1.15
CA ILE A 138 -10.96 10.92 0.68
C ILE A 138 -11.01 12.42 0.98
N LEU A 139 -12.12 13.08 0.64
CA LEU A 139 -12.29 14.51 0.86
C LEU A 139 -12.29 14.85 2.35
N ASN A 140 -12.94 14.03 3.18
CA ASN A 140 -12.89 14.19 4.63
C ASN A 140 -11.47 14.05 5.17
N TYR A 141 -10.66 13.09 4.68
CA TYR A 141 -9.25 13.03 5.06
C TYR A 141 -8.45 14.24 4.60
N ALA A 142 -8.67 14.71 3.37
CA ALA A 142 -8.00 15.88 2.84
C ALA A 142 -8.30 17.14 3.67
N ASP A 143 -9.57 17.34 4.07
CA ASP A 143 -9.98 18.46 4.91
C ASP A 143 -9.35 18.39 6.31
N VAL A 144 -9.41 17.23 6.96
CA VAL A 144 -8.77 17.02 8.27
C VAL A 144 -7.27 17.32 8.20
N ILE A 145 -6.57 16.81 7.17
CA ILE A 145 -5.13 17.04 6.98
C ILE A 145 -4.83 18.52 6.73
N LYS A 146 -5.64 19.21 5.93
CA LYS A 146 -5.45 20.64 5.61
C LYS A 146 -5.62 21.52 6.86
N ASN A 147 -6.59 21.17 7.71
CA ASN A 147 -7.00 21.99 8.84
C ASN A 147 -6.28 21.64 10.15
N ASP A 148 -5.67 20.46 10.28
CA ASP A 148 -4.90 20.12 11.48
C ASP A 148 -3.63 20.98 11.57
N LYS A 149 -3.59 21.88 12.57
CA LYS A 149 -2.42 22.72 12.89
C LYS A 149 -1.67 22.23 14.12
N GLU A 150 -2.28 21.35 14.91
CA GLU A 150 -1.74 20.90 16.19
C GLU A 150 -0.98 19.57 16.04
N PHE A 151 -1.32 18.75 15.04
CA PHE A 151 -0.71 17.45 14.74
C PHE A 151 -0.59 16.58 16.00
N LYS A 152 -1.67 16.53 16.80
CA LYS A 152 -1.69 15.85 18.09
C LYS A 152 -1.32 14.37 17.92
N PRO A 153 -0.26 13.88 18.57
CA PRO A 153 0.17 12.50 18.39
C PRO A 153 -0.85 11.54 19.01
N LYS A 154 -1.10 10.43 18.33
CA LYS A 154 -1.94 9.34 18.82
C LYS A 154 -1.08 8.16 19.23
N ARG A 155 -1.21 7.70 20.48
CA ARG A 155 -0.53 6.49 20.95
C ARG A 155 -1.11 5.26 20.25
N ASN A 156 -0.26 4.44 19.65
CA ASN A 156 -0.64 3.18 19.02
C ASN A 156 0.55 2.19 19.03
N SER A 157 0.34 0.98 18.52
CA SER A 157 1.36 -0.08 18.48
C SER A 157 2.57 0.26 17.59
N LEU A 158 2.41 1.17 16.61
CA LEU A 158 3.50 1.63 15.75
C LEU A 158 4.42 2.61 16.45
N CYS A 159 3.99 3.22 17.57
CA CYS A 159 4.84 4.16 18.31
C CYS A 159 6.19 3.54 18.67
N ASN A 160 6.28 2.23 18.97
CA ASN A 160 7.52 1.52 19.30
C ASN A 160 8.57 1.51 18.18
N TYR A 161 8.16 1.80 16.94
CA TYR A 161 9.02 1.83 15.76
C TYR A 161 9.09 3.24 15.13
N CYS A 162 8.49 4.24 15.78
CA CYS A 162 8.41 5.59 15.25
C CYS A 162 9.77 6.30 15.33
N GLY A 163 10.29 6.77 14.20
CA GLY A 163 11.56 7.50 14.13
C GLY A 163 11.54 8.89 14.80
N TYR A 164 10.37 9.36 15.24
CA TYR A 164 10.18 10.66 15.91
C TYR A 164 9.90 10.52 17.41
N GLN A 165 10.12 9.34 18.01
CA GLN A 165 9.88 9.11 19.45
C GLN A 165 10.57 10.16 20.34
N GLU A 166 11.84 10.50 20.06
CA GLU A 166 12.64 11.44 20.88
C GLU A 166 12.05 12.85 20.95
N ILE A 167 11.28 13.25 19.93
CA ILE A 167 10.65 14.57 19.87
C ILE A 167 9.15 14.54 20.18
N CYS A 168 8.56 13.36 20.33
CA CYS A 168 7.14 13.19 20.54
C CYS A 168 6.73 13.54 21.98
N PRO A 169 5.73 14.41 22.20
CA PRO A 169 5.33 14.82 23.55
C PRO A 169 4.76 13.67 24.39
N LEU A 170 4.25 12.60 23.78
CA LEU A 170 3.82 11.39 24.50
C LEU A 170 4.98 10.63 25.18
N PHE A 171 6.22 10.85 24.73
CA PHE A 171 7.41 10.16 25.24
C PHE A 171 8.33 11.08 26.06
N ARG A 172 8.22 12.40 25.89
CA ARG A 172 9.02 13.39 26.63
C ARG A 172 8.59 13.57 28.10
N ASN A 173 7.36 13.24 28.46
CA ASN A 173 6.84 13.44 29.82
C ASN A 173 6.71 12.11 30.61
N LYS A 174 7.77 11.31 30.69
CA LYS A 174 7.81 10.25 31.71
C LYS A 174 8.14 10.89 33.06
N PRO A 175 7.28 10.80 34.10
CA PRO A 175 7.75 11.05 35.46
C PRO A 175 8.87 10.04 35.75
N VAL A 176 9.98 10.54 36.28
CA VAL A 176 11.06 9.72 36.83
C VAL A 176 10.46 9.02 38.05
N GLY A 177 10.25 7.70 37.93
CA GLY A 177 9.98 6.83 39.08
C GLY A 177 11.27 6.29 39.63
#